data_AF-A0A2M7PQ17-F1
#
_entry.id   AF-A0A2M7PQ17-F1
#
_cell.length_a   1.000
_cell.length_b   1.000
_cell.length_c   1.000
_cell.angle_alpha   90.00
_cell.angle_beta   90.00
_cell.angle_gamma   90.00
#
_symmetry.space_group_name_H-M   'P 1'
#
loop_
_entity.id
_entity.type
_entity.pdbx_description
1 polymer ?
#
loop_
_entity_poly.entity_id
_entity_poly.type
_entity_poly.pdbx_seq_one_letter_code
_entity_poly.pdbx_strand_id
1 'polypeptide(L)'
;MLLKNKNKLILSLIFFFLILSLTMFAFAVEEENINEQLEQLKNILNSSSYYSAFQTTMLLKSAQDLLEAGISFPDTRGIIENSVAKTIDAYSVKKVFDILLETKNDSLPTEPLINKINEGLAKNVNKNIIISVISTKAENLKQANEILTAAQQEGLEINGSEEIVEILADSLENDVPQESLSWLLKTGTKEGRSIEEITEISEELSYLSLMASDSGLSTEKISLLFKKAIDNSSNTADICENIKENLESEISTAKIGSGGVKPSTTLGSGTSPTSLTGNETTSGETPTEEAGEAPTETGGAPEPSTPPEEETPSPPEY
;
A
#
# COMPACT_ATOMS: atom_id res chain seq x y z
N MET A 1 -65.92 -28.29 0.14
CA MET A 1 -64.57 -28.27 -0.49
C MET A 1 -63.62 -27.22 0.13
N LEU A 2 -64.10 -26.21 0.86
CA LEU A 2 -63.27 -25.14 1.45
C LEU A 2 -62.48 -25.50 2.73
N LEU A 3 -62.89 -26.50 3.53
CA LEU A 3 -62.14 -26.88 4.75
C LEU A 3 -60.79 -27.56 4.48
N LYS A 4 -60.65 -28.26 3.34
CA LYS A 4 -59.46 -29.05 3.02
C LYS A 4 -58.23 -28.17 2.69
N ASN A 5 -58.45 -26.93 2.26
CA ASN A 5 -57.37 -25.99 1.93
C ASN A 5 -56.82 -25.24 3.13
N LYS A 6 -57.61 -25.05 4.21
CA LYS A 6 -57.15 -24.36 5.43
C LYS A 6 -56.07 -25.16 6.17
N ASN A 7 -56.24 -26.48 6.27
CA ASN A 7 -55.26 -27.34 6.94
C ASN A 7 -53.94 -27.44 6.18
N LYS A 8 -53.97 -27.32 4.84
CA LYS A 8 -52.73 -27.29 4.02
C LYS A 8 -51.97 -25.98 4.20
N LEU A 9 -52.66 -24.85 4.30
CA LEU A 9 -52.04 -23.54 4.50
C LEU A 9 -51.41 -23.42 5.90
N ILE A 10 -52.07 -23.94 6.93
CA ILE A 10 -51.52 -23.98 8.30
C ILE A 10 -50.28 -24.89 8.36
N LEU A 11 -50.32 -26.06 7.72
CA LEU A 11 -49.18 -26.97 7.69
C LEU A 11 -47.97 -26.36 6.94
N SER A 12 -48.24 -25.64 5.84
CA SER A 12 -47.20 -24.91 5.10
C SER A 12 -46.57 -23.79 5.93
N LEU A 13 -47.38 -23.07 6.73
CA LEU A 13 -46.88 -21.97 7.56
C LEU A 13 -45.99 -22.49 8.69
N ILE A 14 -46.38 -23.61 9.32
CA ILE A 14 -45.57 -24.26 10.37
C ILE A 14 -44.24 -24.76 9.79
N PHE A 15 -44.26 -25.35 8.59
CA PHE A 15 -43.04 -25.81 7.94
C PHE A 15 -42.10 -24.65 7.58
N PHE A 16 -42.66 -23.53 7.11
CA PHE A 16 -41.89 -22.31 6.85
C PHE A 16 -41.27 -21.73 8.13
N PHE A 17 -42.03 -21.70 9.23
CA PHE A 17 -41.53 -21.23 10.53
C PHE A 17 -40.44 -22.14 11.11
N LEU A 18 -40.55 -23.45 10.88
CA LEU A 18 -39.53 -24.43 11.28
C LEU A 18 -38.24 -24.29 10.47
N ILE A 19 -38.32 -24.00 9.17
CA ILE A 19 -37.13 -23.74 8.35
C ILE A 19 -36.49 -22.42 8.78
N LEU A 20 -37.30 -21.37 9.00
CA LEU A 20 -36.81 -20.07 9.44
C LEU A 20 -36.17 -20.13 10.84
N SER A 21 -36.71 -20.93 11.76
CA SER A 21 -36.11 -21.13 13.08
C SER A 21 -34.84 -21.98 13.00
N LEU A 22 -34.75 -22.98 12.10
CA LEU A 22 -33.53 -23.76 11.91
C LEU A 22 -32.39 -22.93 11.31
N THR A 23 -32.68 -21.96 10.43
CA THR A 23 -31.68 -21.05 9.89
C THR A 23 -31.18 -20.02 10.91
N MET A 24 -32.02 -19.65 11.90
CA MET A 24 -31.60 -18.75 13.00
C MET A 24 -30.66 -19.43 14.01
N PHE A 25 -30.70 -20.76 14.16
CA PHE A 25 -29.81 -21.50 15.07
C PHE A 25 -28.47 -21.91 14.44
N ALA A 26 -28.34 -21.91 13.10
CA ALA A 26 -27.10 -22.29 12.41
C ALA A 26 -26.05 -21.16 12.36
N PHE A 27 -26.40 -19.95 12.82
CA PHE A 27 -25.52 -18.79 12.91
C PHE A 27 -25.37 -18.25 14.35
N ALA A 28 -25.53 -19.12 15.35
CA ALA A 28 -24.92 -18.86 16.66
C ALA A 28 -23.42 -19.17 16.55
N VAL A 29 -22.69 -18.38 15.76
CA VAL A 29 -21.25 -18.24 15.95
C VAL A 29 -21.12 -17.67 17.35
N GLU A 30 -20.57 -18.48 18.25
CA GLU A 30 -20.24 -18.10 19.61
C GLU A 30 -19.28 -16.92 19.49
N GLU A 31 -19.81 -15.70 19.65
CA GLU A 31 -19.02 -14.49 19.65
C GLU A 31 -18.14 -14.57 20.91
N GLU A 32 -16.91 -15.08 20.74
CA GLU A 32 -15.94 -15.16 21.83
C GLU A 32 -15.86 -13.77 22.48
N ASN A 33 -16.07 -13.74 23.79
CA ASN A 33 -16.01 -12.50 24.54
C ASN A 33 -14.61 -11.89 24.39
N ILE A 34 -14.51 -10.57 24.16
CA ILE A 34 -13.24 -9.83 24.07
C ILE A 34 -12.29 -10.20 25.23
N ASN A 35 -12.81 -10.44 26.45
CA ASN A 35 -11.99 -10.86 27.58
C ASN A 35 -11.28 -12.21 27.36
N GLU A 36 -11.95 -13.18 26.72
CA GLU A 36 -11.38 -14.48 26.38
C GLU A 36 -10.32 -14.33 25.28
N GLN A 37 -10.62 -13.54 24.25
CA GLN A 37 -9.68 -13.20 23.19
C GLN A 37 -8.42 -12.54 23.75
N LEU A 38 -8.55 -11.57 24.68
CA LEU A 38 -7.42 -10.91 25.32
C LEU A 38 -6.58 -11.86 26.17
N GLU A 39 -7.18 -12.80 26.90
CA GLU A 39 -6.41 -13.82 27.62
C GLU A 39 -5.66 -14.75 26.66
N GLN A 40 -6.24 -15.09 25.50
CA GLN A 40 -5.51 -15.83 24.45
C GLN A 40 -4.30 -15.03 23.93
N LEU A 41 -4.47 -13.74 23.59
CA LEU A 41 -3.37 -12.89 23.13
C LEU A 41 -2.28 -12.72 24.18
N LYS A 42 -2.66 -12.55 25.44
CA LYS A 42 -1.75 -12.47 26.59
C LYS A 42 -0.93 -13.75 26.77
N ASN A 43 -1.54 -14.91 26.60
CA ASN A 43 -0.83 -16.20 26.64
C ASN A 43 0.20 -16.31 25.51
N ILE A 44 -0.12 -15.85 24.30
CA ILE A 44 0.82 -15.81 23.17
C ILE A 44 2.00 -14.89 23.47
N LEU A 45 1.75 -13.67 23.95
CA LEU A 45 2.81 -12.72 24.31
C LEU A 45 3.73 -13.26 25.42
N ASN A 46 3.15 -13.88 26.46
CA ASN A 46 3.88 -14.50 27.57
C ASN A 46 4.58 -15.81 27.22
N SER A 47 4.20 -16.46 26.11
CA SER A 47 4.91 -17.67 25.63
C SER A 47 6.35 -17.35 25.18
N SER A 48 6.61 -16.09 24.86
CA SER A 48 7.95 -15.59 24.55
C SER A 48 8.60 -15.01 25.81
N SER A 49 9.87 -15.33 26.03
CA SER A 49 10.71 -14.60 26.99
C SER A 49 11.24 -13.27 26.43
N TYR A 50 10.81 -12.90 25.22
CA TYR A 50 11.35 -11.78 24.45
C TYR A 50 10.78 -10.43 24.87
N TYR A 51 9.52 -10.39 25.29
CA TYR A 51 8.88 -9.17 25.80
C TYR A 51 8.91 -9.11 27.32
N SER A 52 9.22 -7.92 27.85
CA SER A 52 9.07 -7.63 29.28
C SER A 52 7.59 -7.54 29.66
N ALA A 53 7.28 -7.67 30.96
CA ALA A 53 5.90 -7.53 31.47
C ALA A 53 5.27 -6.19 31.04
N PHE A 54 6.04 -5.10 31.07
CA PHE A 54 5.59 -3.78 30.61
C PHE A 54 5.24 -3.79 29.11
N GLN A 55 6.11 -4.38 28.28
CA GLN A 55 5.88 -4.49 26.83
C GLN A 55 4.66 -5.37 26.52
N THR A 56 4.47 -6.47 27.24
CA THR A 56 3.28 -7.32 27.11
C THR A 56 2.01 -6.55 27.44
N THR A 57 1.98 -5.80 28.56
CA THR A 57 0.82 -4.97 28.91
C THR A 57 0.53 -3.90 27.86
N MET A 58 1.57 -3.25 27.34
CA MET A 58 1.43 -2.25 26.27
C MET A 58 0.82 -2.85 25.01
N LEU A 59 1.36 -3.98 24.54
CA LEU A 59 0.85 -4.66 23.34
C LEU A 59 -0.57 -5.21 23.54
N LEU A 60 -0.88 -5.72 24.73
CA LEU A 60 -2.22 -6.22 25.04
C LEU A 60 -3.24 -5.08 25.05
N LYS A 61 -2.88 -3.91 25.57
CA LYS A 61 -3.75 -2.73 25.52
C LYS A 61 -3.99 -2.26 24.08
N SER A 62 -2.94 -2.18 23.27
CA SER A 62 -3.10 -1.83 21.85
C SER A 62 -3.90 -2.87 21.07
N ALA A 63 -3.74 -4.16 21.36
CA ALA A 63 -4.55 -5.21 20.76
C ALA A 63 -6.03 -5.10 21.16
N GLN A 64 -6.32 -4.77 22.42
CA GLN A 64 -7.67 -4.46 22.86
C GLN A 64 -8.27 -3.30 22.06
N ASP A 65 -7.51 -2.22 21.87
CA ASP A 65 -7.98 -1.05 21.12
C ASP A 65 -8.32 -1.43 19.65
N LEU A 66 -7.55 -2.33 19.03
CA LEU A 66 -7.86 -2.86 17.68
C LEU A 66 -9.15 -3.68 17.64
N LEU A 67 -9.35 -4.58 18.61
CA LEU A 67 -10.57 -5.40 18.70
C LEU A 67 -11.81 -4.51 18.92
N GLU A 68 -11.69 -3.52 19.79
CA GLU A 68 -12.75 -2.54 20.06
C GLU A 68 -13.07 -1.67 18.84
N ALA A 69 -12.06 -1.36 18.00
CA ALA A 69 -12.24 -0.67 16.72
C ALA A 69 -12.80 -1.56 15.60
N GLY A 70 -13.00 -2.86 15.86
CA GLY A 70 -13.57 -3.81 14.92
C GLY A 70 -12.56 -4.45 13.96
N ILE A 71 -11.25 -4.41 14.27
CA ILE A 71 -10.27 -5.28 13.61
C ILE A 71 -10.47 -6.70 14.13
N SER A 72 -10.41 -7.68 13.24
CA SER A 72 -10.75 -9.06 13.60
C SER A 72 -9.74 -9.65 14.60
N PHE A 73 -10.23 -10.52 15.48
CA PHE A 73 -9.37 -11.30 16.35
C PHE A 73 -8.36 -12.17 15.58
N PRO A 74 -8.75 -12.91 14.52
CA PRO A 74 -7.80 -13.65 13.68
C PRO A 74 -6.64 -12.80 13.16
N ASP A 75 -6.90 -11.58 12.69
CA ASP A 75 -5.86 -10.70 12.15
C ASP A 75 -4.95 -10.17 13.26
N THR A 76 -5.54 -9.67 14.33
CA THR A 76 -4.81 -9.16 15.50
C THR A 76 -3.90 -10.26 16.09
N ARG A 77 -4.45 -11.46 16.25
CA ARG A 77 -3.73 -12.64 16.72
C ARG A 77 -2.61 -13.02 15.75
N GLY A 78 -2.89 -13.09 14.45
CA GLY A 78 -1.92 -13.45 13.42
C GLY A 78 -0.71 -12.52 13.41
N ILE A 79 -0.91 -11.21 13.57
CA ILE A 79 0.18 -10.24 13.67
C ILE A 79 1.04 -10.49 14.93
N ILE A 80 0.41 -10.75 16.09
CA ILE A 80 1.14 -11.03 17.33
C ILE A 80 1.94 -12.33 17.23
N GLU A 81 1.31 -13.43 16.79
CA GLU A 81 1.96 -14.74 16.67
C GLU A 81 3.18 -14.65 15.76
N ASN A 82 3.03 -14.04 14.59
CA ASN A 82 4.13 -13.86 13.65
C ASN A 82 5.22 -12.93 14.21
N SER A 83 4.84 -11.85 14.88
CA SER A 83 5.80 -10.92 15.49
C SER A 83 6.63 -11.57 16.58
N VAL A 84 6.01 -12.38 17.43
CA VAL A 84 6.69 -13.20 18.46
C VAL A 84 7.63 -14.19 17.80
N ALA A 85 7.15 -14.96 16.81
CA ALA A 85 7.95 -15.97 16.12
C ALA A 85 9.17 -15.38 15.39
N LYS A 86 9.07 -14.15 14.89
CA LYS A 86 10.14 -13.43 14.20
C LYS A 86 10.93 -12.49 15.12
N THR A 87 10.66 -12.50 16.43
CA THR A 87 11.35 -11.64 17.42
C THR A 87 11.32 -10.15 17.06
N ILE A 88 10.21 -9.67 16.49
CA ILE A 88 10.01 -8.24 16.21
C ILE A 88 9.86 -7.50 17.53
N ASP A 89 10.58 -6.41 17.76
CA ASP A 89 10.50 -5.70 19.04
C ASP A 89 9.10 -5.11 19.29
N ALA A 90 8.72 -5.03 20.57
CA ALA A 90 7.38 -4.60 20.96
C ALA A 90 7.00 -3.20 20.49
N TYR A 91 7.96 -2.28 20.35
CA TYR A 91 7.65 -0.92 19.89
C TYR A 91 7.34 -0.90 18.39
N SER A 92 8.01 -1.72 17.60
CA SER A 92 7.69 -1.91 16.19
C SER A 92 6.31 -2.55 16.00
N VAL A 93 5.96 -3.57 16.80
CA VAL A 93 4.61 -4.16 16.78
C VAL A 93 3.55 -3.13 17.18
N LYS A 94 3.82 -2.33 18.23
CA LYS A 94 2.92 -1.25 18.63
C LYS A 94 2.71 -0.24 17.50
N LYS A 95 3.77 0.18 16.78
CA LYS A 95 3.64 1.09 15.63
C LYS A 95 2.76 0.52 14.53
N VAL A 96 2.89 -0.78 14.24
CA VAL A 96 1.99 -1.48 13.30
C VAL A 96 0.53 -1.37 13.77
N PHE A 97 0.27 -1.61 15.06
CA PHE A 97 -1.07 -1.45 15.62
C PHE A 97 -1.58 -0.01 15.59
N ASP A 98 -0.74 0.96 15.89
CA ASP A 98 -1.12 2.38 15.85
C ASP A 98 -1.56 2.78 14.43
N ILE A 99 -0.86 2.34 13.38
CA ILE A 99 -1.22 2.61 11.98
C ILE A 99 -2.56 1.95 11.61
N LEU A 100 -2.78 0.69 12.00
CA LEU A 100 -4.05 0.00 11.76
C LEU A 100 -5.21 0.69 12.47
N LEU A 101 -5.01 1.11 13.71
CA LEU A 101 -6.02 1.79 14.52
C LEU A 101 -6.36 3.17 13.94
N GLU A 102 -5.35 3.95 13.54
CA GLU A 102 -5.54 5.26 12.87
C GLU A 102 -6.33 5.10 11.57
N THR A 103 -5.92 4.16 10.71
CA THR A 103 -6.61 3.86 9.45
C THR A 103 -8.06 3.46 9.69
N LYS A 104 -8.32 2.61 10.70
CA LYS A 104 -9.68 2.19 11.06
C LYS A 104 -10.54 3.34 11.58
N ASN A 105 -9.97 4.21 12.42
CA ASN A 105 -10.66 5.37 12.97
C ASN A 105 -11.03 6.40 11.89
N ASP A 106 -10.20 6.51 10.85
CA ASP A 106 -10.50 7.31 9.66
C ASP A 106 -11.55 6.65 8.74
N SER A 107 -12.11 5.51 9.15
CA SER A 107 -13.09 4.71 8.39
C SER A 107 -12.55 4.26 7.03
N LEU A 108 -11.23 4.02 6.95
CA LEU A 108 -10.55 3.50 5.76
C LEU A 108 -10.43 1.97 5.84
N PRO A 109 -10.34 1.30 4.68
CA PRO A 109 -10.16 -0.15 4.64
C PRO A 109 -8.81 -0.54 5.23
N THR A 110 -8.80 -1.55 6.10
CA THR A 110 -7.59 -2.01 6.80
C THR A 110 -7.04 -3.34 6.26
N GLU A 111 -7.86 -4.06 5.49
CA GLU A 111 -7.49 -5.33 4.87
C GLU A 111 -6.23 -5.22 3.99
N PRO A 112 -6.05 -4.17 3.14
CA PRO A 112 -4.82 -4.00 2.37
C PRO A 112 -3.56 -3.87 3.24
N LEU A 113 -3.67 -3.21 4.41
CA LEU A 113 -2.55 -3.04 5.35
C LEU A 113 -2.23 -4.36 6.04
N ILE A 114 -3.25 -5.07 6.54
CA ILE A 114 -3.11 -6.37 7.19
C ILE A 114 -2.44 -7.37 6.25
N ASN A 115 -2.87 -7.43 4.99
CA ASN A 115 -2.26 -8.27 3.98
C ASN A 115 -0.77 -7.94 3.77
N LYS A 116 -0.42 -6.65 3.74
CA LYS A 116 0.97 -6.23 3.57
C LYS A 116 1.84 -6.52 4.79
N ILE A 117 1.29 -6.38 6.00
CA ILE A 117 1.93 -6.76 7.25
C ILE A 117 2.23 -8.27 7.23
N ASN A 118 1.22 -9.08 6.94
CA ASN A 118 1.34 -10.54 6.90
C ASN A 118 2.34 -11.00 5.82
N GLU A 119 2.31 -10.40 4.63
CA GLU A 119 3.28 -10.64 3.57
C GLU A 119 4.72 -10.36 4.05
N GLY A 120 4.93 -9.20 4.65
CA GLY A 120 6.24 -8.78 5.16
C GLY A 120 6.76 -9.69 6.27
N LEU A 121 5.91 -10.06 7.24
CA LEU A 121 6.26 -10.96 8.33
C LEU A 121 6.56 -12.37 7.81
N ALA A 122 5.76 -12.90 6.87
CA ALA A 122 5.98 -14.21 6.26
C ALA A 122 7.32 -14.27 5.51
N LYS A 123 7.67 -13.19 4.78
CA LYS A 123 8.94 -13.05 4.05
C LYS A 123 10.12 -12.63 4.93
N ASN A 124 9.93 -12.47 6.24
CA ASN A 124 10.95 -12.00 7.19
C ASN A 124 11.60 -10.66 6.74
N VAL A 125 10.77 -9.77 6.19
CA VAL A 125 11.19 -8.42 5.80
C VAL A 125 11.59 -7.64 7.04
N ASN A 126 12.57 -6.74 6.90
CA ASN A 126 12.98 -5.87 8.00
C ASN A 126 11.78 -5.06 8.53
N LYS A 127 11.60 -5.03 9.85
CA LYS A 127 10.50 -4.33 10.52
C LYS A 127 10.35 -2.86 10.11
N ASN A 128 11.44 -2.15 9.88
CA ASN A 128 11.39 -0.74 9.45
C ASN A 128 10.86 -0.61 8.02
N ILE A 129 11.16 -1.59 7.16
CA ILE A 129 10.62 -1.66 5.80
C ILE A 129 9.12 -1.98 5.85
N ILE A 130 8.71 -2.96 6.67
CA ILE A 130 7.27 -3.28 6.85
C ILE A 130 6.51 -2.03 7.29
N ILE A 131 6.98 -1.35 8.34
CA ILE A 131 6.37 -0.11 8.84
C ILE A 131 6.33 0.96 7.75
N SER A 132 7.43 1.20 7.03
CA SER A 132 7.46 2.19 5.96
C SER A 132 6.43 1.90 4.88
N VAL A 133 6.34 0.64 4.42
CA VAL A 133 5.42 0.26 3.35
C VAL A 133 3.96 0.41 3.80
N ILE A 134 3.61 -0.02 5.01
CA ILE A 134 2.23 0.09 5.48
C ILE A 134 1.85 1.54 5.81
N SER A 135 2.81 2.37 6.25
CA SER A 135 2.59 3.82 6.42
C SER A 135 2.33 4.50 5.07
N THR A 136 3.10 4.18 4.04
CA THR A 136 2.85 4.68 2.68
C THR A 136 1.49 4.23 2.15
N LYS A 137 1.13 2.95 2.33
CA LYS A 137 -0.19 2.45 1.90
C LYS A 137 -1.34 3.12 2.67
N ALA A 138 -1.21 3.36 3.97
CA ALA A 138 -2.20 4.09 4.75
C ALA A 138 -2.41 5.53 4.24
N GLU A 139 -1.31 6.23 3.92
CA GLU A 139 -1.37 7.57 3.34
C GLU A 139 -2.02 7.56 1.95
N ASN A 140 -1.72 6.58 1.11
CA ASN A 140 -2.38 6.43 -0.20
C ASN A 140 -3.89 6.20 -0.07
N LEU A 141 -4.34 5.38 0.90
CA LEU A 141 -5.77 5.20 1.18
C LEU A 141 -6.44 6.51 1.59
N LYS A 142 -5.77 7.31 2.41
CA LYS A 142 -6.27 8.62 2.83
C LYS A 142 -6.42 9.57 1.63
N GLN A 143 -5.39 9.69 0.80
CA GLN A 143 -5.43 10.52 -0.40
C GLN A 143 -6.49 10.05 -1.40
N ALA A 144 -6.61 8.74 -1.60
CA ALA A 144 -7.65 8.13 -2.43
C ALA A 144 -9.06 8.49 -1.92
N ASN A 145 -9.29 8.38 -0.61
CA ASN A 145 -10.57 8.76 0.00
C ASN A 145 -10.87 10.25 -0.11
N GLU A 146 -9.86 11.12 0.01
CA GLU A 146 -10.00 12.56 -0.21
C GLU A 146 -10.41 12.88 -1.67
N ILE A 147 -9.75 12.24 -2.65
CA ILE A 147 -10.09 12.36 -4.07
C ILE A 147 -11.53 11.90 -4.33
N LEU A 148 -11.91 10.75 -3.78
CA LEU A 148 -13.25 10.16 -3.96
C LEU A 148 -14.33 11.05 -3.34
N THR A 149 -14.11 11.52 -2.11
CA THR A 149 -15.03 12.40 -1.39
C THR A 149 -15.23 13.72 -2.14
N ALA A 150 -14.17 14.29 -2.71
CA ALA A 150 -14.27 15.50 -3.52
C ALA A 150 -15.13 15.27 -4.78
N ALA A 151 -15.01 14.10 -5.43
CA ALA A 151 -15.82 13.76 -6.59
C ALA A 151 -17.30 13.51 -6.24
N GLN A 152 -17.58 12.87 -5.10
CA GLN A 152 -18.94 12.73 -4.57
C GLN A 152 -19.61 14.09 -4.33
N GLN A 153 -18.87 15.07 -3.79
CA GLN A 153 -19.36 16.43 -3.61
C GLN A 153 -19.66 17.14 -4.95
N GLU A 154 -18.98 16.75 -6.03
CA GLU A 154 -19.24 17.22 -7.39
C GLU A 154 -20.35 16.43 -8.11
N GLY A 155 -20.96 15.42 -7.45
CA GLY A 155 -22.14 14.70 -7.94
C GLY A 155 -21.90 13.26 -8.39
N LEU A 156 -20.73 12.68 -8.11
CA LEU A 156 -20.46 11.27 -8.40
C LEU A 156 -21.30 10.36 -7.50
N GLU A 157 -22.16 9.55 -8.10
CA GLU A 157 -22.91 8.51 -7.39
C GLU A 157 -22.02 7.29 -7.16
N ILE A 158 -21.94 6.84 -5.90
CA ILE A 158 -21.03 5.74 -5.51
C ILE A 158 -21.78 4.68 -4.73
N ASN A 159 -21.59 3.43 -5.16
CA ASN A 159 -21.85 2.24 -4.37
C ASN A 159 -20.50 1.57 -4.08
N GLY A 160 -20.30 1.05 -2.87
CA GLY A 160 -19.06 0.31 -2.53
C GLY A 160 -17.81 1.21 -2.39
N SER A 161 -17.89 2.29 -1.62
CA SER A 161 -16.78 3.27 -1.49
C SER A 161 -15.45 2.67 -1.04
N GLU A 162 -15.44 1.62 -0.21
CA GLU A 162 -14.20 0.97 0.25
C GLU A 162 -13.39 0.38 -0.92
N GLU A 163 -14.03 -0.41 -1.79
CA GLU A 163 -13.38 -1.04 -2.96
C GLU A 163 -12.77 0.01 -3.89
N ILE A 164 -13.50 1.11 -4.12
CA ILE A 164 -13.02 2.20 -4.98
C ILE A 164 -11.83 2.91 -4.36
N VAL A 165 -11.84 3.14 -3.03
CA VAL A 165 -10.68 3.72 -2.32
C VAL A 165 -9.45 2.82 -2.47
N GLU A 166 -9.61 1.50 -2.41
CA GLU A 166 -8.52 0.54 -2.61
C GLU A 166 -7.93 0.64 -4.03
N ILE A 167 -8.77 0.64 -5.07
CA ILE A 167 -8.32 0.75 -6.47
C ILE A 167 -7.53 2.05 -6.72
N LEU A 168 -8.02 3.17 -6.18
CA LEU A 168 -7.35 4.46 -6.30
C LEU A 168 -6.04 4.49 -5.50
N ALA A 169 -6.01 3.89 -4.32
CA ALA A 169 -4.79 3.81 -3.51
C ALA A 169 -3.72 2.92 -4.15
N ASP A 170 -4.11 1.83 -4.81
CA ASP A 170 -3.21 0.98 -5.58
C ASP A 170 -2.68 1.70 -6.83
N SER A 171 -3.49 2.58 -7.43
CA SER A 171 -3.02 3.46 -8.52
C SER A 171 -1.96 4.45 -8.02
N LEU A 172 -2.16 5.05 -6.85
CA LEU A 172 -1.15 5.91 -6.20
C LEU A 172 0.13 5.14 -5.83
N GLU A 173 0.00 3.89 -5.36
CA GLU A 173 1.16 3.03 -5.05
C GLU A 173 2.00 2.73 -6.30
N ASN A 174 1.35 2.71 -7.47
CA ASN A 174 1.98 2.50 -8.76
C ASN A 174 2.43 3.81 -9.44
N ASP A 175 2.70 4.87 -8.66
CA ASP A 175 3.22 6.16 -9.14
C ASP A 175 2.25 6.96 -10.05
N VAL A 176 0.96 6.62 -10.12
CA VAL A 176 -0.02 7.49 -10.78
C VAL A 176 -0.14 8.78 -9.98
N PRO A 177 0.06 9.98 -10.58
CA PRO A 177 0.00 11.21 -9.82
C PRO A 177 -1.41 11.48 -9.28
N GLN A 178 -1.48 11.97 -8.04
CA GLN A 178 -2.73 12.32 -7.36
C GLN A 178 -3.58 13.29 -8.18
N GLU A 179 -2.96 14.26 -8.84
CA GLU A 179 -3.64 15.24 -9.70
C GLU A 179 -4.32 14.58 -10.90
N SER A 180 -3.73 13.48 -11.40
CA SER A 180 -4.28 12.73 -12.54
C SER A 180 -5.54 11.97 -12.13
N LEU A 181 -5.52 11.32 -10.97
CA LEU A 181 -6.70 10.65 -10.43
C LEU A 181 -7.79 11.67 -10.08
N SER A 182 -7.43 12.80 -9.48
CA SER A 182 -8.37 13.88 -9.18
C SER A 182 -9.02 14.43 -10.45
N TRP A 183 -8.23 14.67 -11.51
CA TRP A 183 -8.73 15.09 -12.81
C TRP A 183 -9.66 14.03 -13.43
N LEU A 184 -9.28 12.76 -13.37
CA LEU A 184 -10.04 11.64 -13.91
C LEU A 184 -11.43 11.56 -13.27
N LEU A 185 -11.50 11.53 -11.94
CA LEU A 185 -12.78 11.43 -11.24
C LEU A 185 -13.66 12.64 -11.52
N LYS A 186 -13.11 13.87 -11.45
CA LYS A 186 -13.90 15.09 -11.69
C LYS A 186 -14.42 15.18 -13.11
N THR A 187 -13.57 14.85 -14.09
CA THR A 187 -13.92 14.95 -15.50
C THR A 187 -14.89 13.83 -15.88
N GLY A 188 -14.64 12.60 -15.42
CA GLY A 188 -15.56 11.46 -15.61
C GLY A 188 -16.94 11.72 -15.00
N THR A 189 -16.99 12.31 -13.80
CA THR A 189 -18.26 12.72 -13.16
C THR A 189 -19.02 13.73 -14.02
N LYS A 190 -18.34 14.75 -14.56
CA LYS A 190 -18.95 15.77 -15.44
C LYS A 190 -19.42 15.19 -16.77
N GLU A 191 -18.73 14.18 -17.28
CA GLU A 191 -19.13 13.42 -18.46
C GLU A 191 -20.30 12.47 -18.20
N GLY A 192 -20.68 12.25 -16.93
CA GLY A 192 -21.74 11.32 -16.55
C GLY A 192 -21.32 9.86 -16.65
N ARG A 193 -20.02 9.57 -16.54
CA ARG A 193 -19.50 8.19 -16.49
C ARG A 193 -19.85 7.52 -15.19
N SER A 194 -20.03 6.21 -15.25
CA SER A 194 -20.21 5.41 -14.05
C SER A 194 -18.91 5.32 -13.25
N ILE A 195 -19.01 5.02 -11.96
CA ILE A 195 -17.83 4.84 -11.12
C ILE A 195 -16.99 3.65 -11.62
N GLU A 196 -17.63 2.61 -12.13
CA GLU A 196 -16.96 1.43 -12.69
C GLU A 196 -16.09 1.81 -13.89
N GLU A 197 -16.61 2.61 -14.83
CA GLU A 197 -15.83 3.12 -15.97
C GLU A 197 -14.64 3.97 -15.51
N ILE A 198 -14.84 4.81 -14.49
CA ILE A 198 -13.77 5.66 -13.94
C ILE A 198 -12.67 4.79 -13.30
N THR A 199 -13.03 3.73 -12.57
CA THR A 199 -12.06 2.82 -11.96
C THR A 199 -11.32 1.99 -12.98
N GLU A 200 -11.97 1.50 -14.04
CA GLU A 200 -11.30 0.81 -15.14
C GLU A 200 -10.22 1.71 -15.77
N ILE A 201 -10.53 2.98 -16.01
CA ILE A 201 -9.54 3.94 -16.50
C ILE A 201 -8.40 4.12 -15.48
N SER A 202 -8.72 4.21 -14.18
CA SER A 202 -7.69 4.32 -13.13
C SER A 202 -6.74 3.13 -13.10
N GLU A 203 -7.24 1.91 -13.28
CA GLU A 203 -6.42 0.70 -13.38
C GLU A 203 -5.54 0.71 -14.62
N GLU A 204 -6.05 1.19 -15.76
CA GLU A 204 -5.23 1.38 -16.96
C GLU A 204 -4.11 2.42 -16.75
N LEU A 205 -4.43 3.53 -16.07
CA LEU A 205 -3.43 4.53 -15.67
C LEU A 205 -2.34 3.90 -14.79
N SER A 206 -2.75 3.10 -13.82
CA SER A 206 -1.87 2.35 -12.92
C SER A 206 -0.93 1.42 -13.70
N TYR A 207 -1.47 0.67 -14.66
CA TYR A 207 -0.68 -0.19 -15.54
C TYR A 207 0.32 0.59 -16.41
N LEU A 208 -0.10 1.72 -17.01
CA LEU A 208 0.79 2.56 -17.82
C LEU A 208 1.94 3.16 -16.99
N SER A 209 1.65 3.54 -15.75
CA SER A 209 2.67 4.04 -14.82
C SER A 209 3.69 2.96 -14.46
N LEU A 210 3.24 1.73 -14.16
CA LEU A 210 4.13 0.58 -13.97
C LEU A 210 5.00 0.31 -15.20
N MET A 211 4.41 0.30 -16.40
CA MET A 211 5.17 0.13 -17.64
C MET A 211 6.25 1.20 -17.83
N ALA A 212 5.96 2.45 -17.45
CA ALA A 212 6.91 3.54 -17.52
C ALA A 212 8.06 3.35 -16.51
N SER A 213 7.74 2.95 -15.28
CA SER A 213 8.71 2.63 -14.23
C SER A 213 9.62 1.46 -14.63
N ASP A 214 9.04 0.37 -15.16
CA ASP A 214 9.77 -0.79 -15.68
C ASP A 214 10.68 -0.43 -16.89
N SER A 215 10.31 0.63 -17.62
CA SER A 215 11.13 1.19 -18.70
C SER A 215 12.25 2.12 -18.20
N GLY A 216 12.40 2.28 -16.89
CA GLY A 216 13.45 3.05 -16.24
C GLY A 216 13.17 4.56 -16.14
N LEU A 217 11.91 4.98 -16.29
CA LEU A 217 11.53 6.37 -16.03
C LEU A 217 11.44 6.60 -14.51
N SER A 218 11.88 7.77 -14.06
CA SER A 218 11.70 8.17 -12.66
C SER A 218 10.27 8.66 -12.41
N THR A 219 9.81 8.62 -11.17
CA THR A 219 8.49 9.12 -10.74
C THR A 219 8.25 10.56 -11.21
N GLU A 220 9.27 11.44 -11.22
CA GLU A 220 9.11 12.82 -11.71
C GLU A 220 8.83 12.90 -13.21
N LYS A 221 9.46 12.02 -14.00
CA LYS A 221 9.20 11.93 -15.44
C LYS A 221 7.83 11.35 -15.71
N ILE A 222 7.44 10.31 -14.99
CA ILE A 222 6.09 9.73 -15.07
C ILE A 222 5.06 10.82 -14.78
N SER A 223 5.22 11.56 -13.67
CA SER A 223 4.32 12.66 -13.31
C SER A 223 4.21 13.73 -14.40
N LEU A 224 5.34 14.11 -15.03
CA LEU A 224 5.32 15.06 -16.15
C LEU A 224 4.57 14.53 -17.38
N LEU A 225 4.69 13.24 -17.70
CA LEU A 225 3.97 12.62 -18.82
C LEU A 225 2.47 12.62 -18.60
N PHE A 226 2.04 12.24 -17.40
CA PHE A 226 0.64 12.28 -17.00
C PHE A 226 0.09 13.71 -17.05
N LYS A 227 0.82 14.69 -16.51
CA LYS A 227 0.45 16.10 -16.60
C LYS A 227 0.28 16.57 -18.05
N LYS A 228 1.23 16.24 -18.92
CA LYS A 228 1.15 16.59 -20.35
C LYS A 228 -0.04 15.92 -21.04
N ALA A 229 -0.36 14.69 -20.66
CA ALA A 229 -1.53 14.00 -21.19
C ALA A 229 -2.83 14.67 -20.73
N ILE A 230 -2.95 15.04 -19.46
CA ILE A 230 -4.10 15.81 -18.94
C ILE A 230 -4.26 17.14 -19.68
N ASP A 231 -3.17 17.89 -19.86
CA ASP A 231 -3.20 19.18 -20.56
C ASP A 231 -3.66 19.05 -22.03
N ASN A 232 -3.47 17.87 -22.63
CA ASN A 232 -3.88 17.56 -24.00
C ASN A 232 -5.23 16.82 -24.10
N SER A 233 -5.79 16.37 -22.98
CA SER A 233 -7.05 15.63 -22.93
C SER A 233 -8.22 16.57 -22.72
N SER A 234 -9.22 16.48 -23.60
CA SER A 234 -10.49 17.20 -23.43
C SER A 234 -11.52 16.40 -22.65
N ASN A 235 -11.35 15.08 -22.60
CA ASN A 235 -12.25 14.12 -21.97
C ASN A 235 -11.44 12.92 -21.45
N THR A 236 -12.08 12.09 -20.64
CA THR A 236 -11.43 10.92 -20.01
C THR A 236 -11.16 9.75 -20.96
N ALA A 237 -11.76 9.68 -22.16
CA ALA A 237 -11.47 8.62 -23.14
C ALA A 237 -10.08 8.78 -23.76
N ASP A 238 -9.60 10.02 -23.90
CA ASP A 238 -8.35 10.31 -24.60
C ASP A 238 -7.12 10.15 -23.70
N ILE A 239 -7.30 10.06 -22.37
CA ILE A 239 -6.18 10.14 -21.41
C ILE A 239 -5.20 8.98 -21.54
N CYS A 240 -5.69 7.74 -21.65
CA CYS A 240 -4.83 6.56 -21.76
C CYS A 240 -4.01 6.59 -23.07
N GLU A 241 -4.64 6.97 -24.19
CA GLU A 241 -3.93 7.07 -25.47
C GLU A 241 -2.90 8.20 -25.44
N ASN A 242 -3.25 9.37 -24.90
CA ASN A 242 -2.32 10.49 -24.74
C ASN A 242 -1.11 10.14 -23.87
N ILE A 243 -1.29 9.38 -22.79
CA ILE A 243 -0.19 8.89 -21.94
C ILE A 243 0.68 7.91 -22.72
N LYS A 244 0.06 6.96 -23.42
CA LYS A 244 0.76 5.95 -24.22
C LYS A 244 1.60 6.57 -25.33
N GLU A 245 1.04 7.51 -26.11
CA GLU A 245 1.78 8.23 -27.14
C GLU A 245 2.99 9.00 -26.56
N ASN A 246 2.79 9.67 -25.42
CA ASN A 246 3.86 10.37 -24.72
C ASN A 246 4.94 9.41 -24.21
N LEU A 247 4.54 8.26 -23.66
CA LEU A 247 5.45 7.23 -23.15
C LEU A 247 6.29 6.60 -24.27
N GLU A 248 5.67 6.22 -25.39
CA GLU A 248 6.36 5.66 -26.56
C GLU A 248 7.41 6.64 -27.12
N SER A 249 7.09 7.94 -27.13
CA SER A 249 8.01 9.00 -27.52
C SER A 249 9.23 9.08 -26.59
N GLU A 250 9.03 9.10 -25.26
CA GLU A 250 10.13 9.17 -24.28
C GLU A 250 11.01 7.91 -24.28
N ILE A 251 10.42 6.72 -24.41
CA ILE A 251 11.19 5.47 -24.50
C ILE A 251 12.04 5.46 -25.78
N SER A 252 11.50 5.98 -26.88
CA SER A 252 12.20 6.07 -28.16
C SER A 252 13.40 7.02 -28.11
N THR A 253 13.28 8.16 -27.44
CA THR A 253 14.39 9.11 -27.28
C THR A 253 15.48 8.57 -26.35
N ALA A 254 15.10 7.88 -25.27
CA ALA A 254 16.03 7.25 -24.34
C ALA A 254 16.90 6.17 -25.00
N LYS A 255 16.33 5.40 -25.93
CA LYS A 255 17.05 4.34 -26.66
C LYS A 255 18.12 4.88 -27.63
N ILE A 256 17.95 6.10 -28.14
CA ILE A 256 18.91 6.76 -29.04
C ILE A 256 20.05 7.42 -28.23
N GLY A 257 19.78 7.89 -27.00
CA GLY A 257 20.77 8.54 -26.14
C GLY A 257 21.80 7.60 -25.48
N SER A 258 21.50 6.31 -25.34
CA SER A 258 22.40 5.29 -24.75
C SER A 258 23.37 4.64 -25.76
N GLY A 259 23.32 5.05 -27.03
CA GLY A 259 24.14 4.53 -28.13
C GLY A 259 25.42 5.33 -28.37
N GLY A 260 26.29 5.41 -27.36
CA GLY A 260 27.53 6.22 -27.39
C GLY A 260 28.85 5.45 -27.36
N VAL A 261 28.89 4.15 -27.69
CA VAL A 261 30.14 3.46 -28.02
C VAL A 261 30.00 2.79 -29.38
N LYS A 262 30.60 3.45 -30.36
CA LYS A 262 30.75 3.02 -31.75
C LYS A 262 31.68 1.79 -31.82
N PRO A 263 31.24 0.62 -32.31
CA PRO A 263 32.16 -0.32 -32.90
C PRO A 263 32.47 0.18 -34.31
N SER A 264 33.72 0.61 -34.55
CA SER A 264 34.23 0.77 -35.91
C SER A 264 34.38 -0.59 -36.57
N THR A 265 33.76 -0.79 -37.72
CA THR A 265 34.23 -1.66 -38.85
C THR A 265 33.26 -1.48 -40.00
N THR A 266 33.57 -0.68 -41.02
CA THR A 266 34.30 -1.04 -42.25
C THR A 266 33.60 -2.16 -43.04
N LEU A 267 33.00 -1.76 -44.17
CA LEU A 267 32.52 -2.63 -45.24
C LEU A 267 33.65 -3.52 -45.78
N GLY A 268 33.41 -4.83 -45.86
CA GLY A 268 34.27 -5.79 -46.52
C GLY A 268 33.52 -7.08 -46.83
N SER A 269 33.11 -7.22 -48.09
CA SER A 269 32.46 -8.40 -48.65
C SER A 269 33.44 -9.58 -48.76
N GLY A 270 32.96 -10.81 -48.50
CA GLY A 270 33.54 -12.03 -49.09
C GLY A 270 34.01 -13.13 -48.14
N THR A 271 33.26 -14.25 -48.18
CA THR A 271 33.73 -15.65 -48.09
C THR A 271 34.31 -16.22 -46.76
N SER A 272 33.59 -17.22 -46.22
CA SER A 272 34.11 -18.37 -45.43
C SER A 272 35.23 -19.12 -46.19
N PRO A 273 36.13 -19.94 -45.55
CA PRO A 273 35.83 -20.81 -44.39
C PRO A 273 36.98 -21.16 -43.39
N THR A 274 36.63 -21.97 -42.37
CA THR A 274 37.46 -23.04 -41.72
C THR A 274 38.51 -22.71 -40.61
N SER A 275 38.12 -23.06 -39.37
CA SER A 275 38.80 -23.85 -38.31
C SER A 275 40.10 -23.46 -37.58
N LEU A 276 40.05 -23.71 -36.24
CA LEU A 276 41.04 -24.26 -35.30
C LEU A 276 42.08 -23.34 -34.58
N THR A 277 41.93 -23.34 -33.25
CA THR A 277 42.94 -23.54 -32.18
C THR A 277 44.05 -22.51 -31.93
N GLY A 278 44.17 -22.10 -30.65
CA GLY A 278 45.45 -21.64 -30.08
C GLY A 278 45.33 -20.70 -28.88
N ASN A 279 45.72 -21.20 -27.70
CA ASN A 279 45.99 -20.44 -26.46
C ASN A 279 47.01 -19.30 -26.69
N GLU A 280 46.98 -18.23 -25.88
CA GLU A 280 48.02 -17.95 -24.87
C GLU A 280 47.88 -16.56 -24.21
N THR A 281 48.45 -16.54 -23.01
CA THR A 281 48.47 -15.59 -21.90
C THR A 281 49.42 -14.40 -22.15
N THR A 282 49.06 -13.20 -21.69
CA THR A 282 49.97 -12.05 -21.39
C THR A 282 49.12 -11.03 -20.62
N SER A 283 49.28 -10.67 -19.33
CA SER A 283 50.42 -10.23 -18.50
C SER A 283 51.02 -8.87 -18.91
N GLY A 284 50.95 -7.89 -18.00
CA GLY A 284 51.49 -6.52 -18.08
C GLY A 284 50.46 -5.51 -18.61
N GLU A 285 50.26 -4.30 -18.09
CA GLU A 285 51.08 -3.42 -17.25
C GLU A 285 50.18 -2.39 -16.51
N THR A 286 50.71 -1.88 -15.41
CA THR A 286 50.24 -0.73 -14.61
C THR A 286 50.54 0.61 -15.31
N PRO A 287 49.75 1.67 -15.06
CA PRO A 287 50.33 2.93 -14.56
C PRO A 287 49.44 3.52 -13.44
N THR A 288 49.93 3.74 -12.21
CA THR A 288 50.73 4.87 -11.68
C THR A 288 50.05 6.24 -11.80
N GLU A 289 49.63 6.71 -10.62
CA GLU A 289 49.44 8.08 -10.11
C GLU A 289 48.60 9.10 -10.87
N GLU A 290 47.57 9.62 -10.19
CA GLU A 290 47.51 11.07 -9.95
C GLU A 290 46.86 11.35 -8.58
N ALA A 291 47.61 12.04 -7.73
CA ALA A 291 47.18 12.57 -6.45
C ALA A 291 46.41 13.89 -6.69
N GLY A 292 45.20 13.98 -6.14
CA GLY A 292 44.35 15.17 -6.20
C GLY A 292 43.91 15.58 -4.80
N GLU A 293 44.09 16.87 -4.53
CA GLU A 293 44.12 17.54 -3.23
C GLU A 293 42.80 17.55 -2.45
N ALA A 294 42.93 17.64 -1.12
CA ALA A 294 41.86 17.87 -0.17
C ALA A 294 41.49 19.35 -0.08
N PRO A 295 40.21 19.71 0.11
CA PRO A 295 39.83 20.96 0.74
C PRO A 295 39.61 20.76 2.24
N THR A 296 40.43 21.47 3.02
CA THR A 296 40.14 21.93 4.36
C THR A 296 38.82 22.69 4.41
N GLU A 297 37.85 22.20 5.18
CA GLU A 297 36.87 23.08 5.83
C GLU A 297 36.85 22.85 7.34
N THR A 298 36.93 23.98 8.02
CA THR A 298 37.00 24.13 9.46
C THR A 298 35.59 24.50 9.91
N GLY A 299 34.92 23.62 10.65
CA GLY A 299 33.57 23.88 11.18
C GLY A 299 33.44 23.23 12.55
N GLY A 300 33.40 24.06 13.59
CA GLY A 300 33.52 23.66 14.99
C GLY A 300 32.41 22.74 15.49
N ALA A 301 32.83 21.81 16.36
CA ALA A 301 31.95 21.01 17.21
C ALA A 301 31.39 21.87 18.38
N PRO A 302 30.29 21.40 19.02
CA PRO A 302 29.33 22.24 19.74
C PRO A 302 29.66 22.42 21.23
N GLU A 303 29.17 23.52 21.81
CA GLU A 303 29.06 23.68 23.28
C GLU A 303 27.60 23.45 23.77
N PRO A 304 27.43 23.08 25.05
CA PRO A 304 26.28 22.32 25.53
C PRO A 304 25.19 23.13 26.26
N SER A 305 23.96 22.58 26.19
CA SER A 305 22.90 22.47 27.20
C SER A 305 22.43 23.67 28.05
N THR A 306 21.12 23.92 27.96
CA THR A 306 20.26 24.23 29.12
C THR A 306 18.87 23.56 28.97
N PRO A 307 18.38 22.81 29.99
CA PRO A 307 17.04 22.23 30.04
C PRO A 307 15.96 23.23 30.53
N PRO A 308 14.66 22.92 30.36
CA PRO A 308 13.56 23.89 30.41
C PRO A 308 13.11 24.25 31.82
N GLU A 309 12.52 25.44 31.93
CA GLU A 309 11.88 26.00 33.13
C GLU A 309 10.59 25.23 33.46
N GLU A 310 10.49 24.73 34.69
CA GLU A 310 9.31 24.07 35.27
C GLU A 310 8.18 25.08 35.51
N GLU A 311 7.05 24.94 34.83
CA GLU A 311 5.81 25.60 35.23
C GLU A 311 5.14 24.82 36.37
N THR A 312 5.22 25.37 37.58
CA THR A 312 4.43 24.92 38.73
C THR A 312 2.96 25.36 38.61
N PRO A 313 1.97 24.48 38.88
CA PRO A 313 0.56 24.86 38.92
C PRO A 313 0.18 25.60 40.21
N SER A 314 -0.64 26.65 40.08
CA SER A 314 -1.20 27.44 41.18
C SER A 314 -2.19 26.64 42.06
N PRO A 315 -2.28 26.95 43.37
CA PRO A 315 -3.18 26.26 44.30
C PRO A 315 -4.65 26.67 44.15
N PRO A 316 -5.61 25.83 44.59
CA PRO A 316 -7.04 26.13 44.51
C PRO A 316 -7.46 27.19 45.53
N GLU A 317 -8.33 28.12 45.10
CA GLU A 317 -9.06 29.01 45.99
C GLU A 317 -10.19 28.23 46.70
N TYR A 318 -10.38 28.54 47.99
CA TYR A 318 -11.29 27.91 48.94
C TYR A 318 -12.78 28.06 48.61
#